data_AF-A0A963N8A1-F1
#
_entry.id   AF-A0A963N8A1-F1
#
_cell.length_a   1.000
_cell.length_b   1.000
_cell.length_c   1.000
_cell.angle_alpha   90.00
_cell.angle_beta   90.00
_cell.angle_gamma   90.00
#
_symmetry.space_group_name_H-M   'P 1'
#
loop_
_entity.id
_entity.type
_entity.pdbx_description
1 polymer ?
#
loop_
_entity_poly.entity_id
_entity_poly.type
_entity_poly.pdbx_seq_one_letter_code
_entity_poly.pdbx_strand_id
1 'polypeptide(L)'
;MRNTRMRSVVVGSLLVVAAVGPLTANAAPQSVCSAGAAGDGAVIAAGANFVKAAFTPKCSTNVVLYADDASAFLFRVGAVSVKGTNKFAGSSVGGAVGNMGACSNTPCDSADATAGLNAAPSS
;
A
#
# COMPACT_ATOMS: atom_id res chain seq x y z
N MET A 1 -25.53 -33.32 55.74
CA MET A 1 -24.22 -33.39 56.42
C MET A 1 -23.22 -34.15 55.56
N ARG A 2 -22.29 -33.46 54.88
CA ARG A 2 -20.83 -33.71 54.93
C ARG A 2 -20.13 -32.77 53.94
N ASN A 3 -19.26 -31.94 54.51
CA ASN A 3 -18.31 -31.05 53.85
C ASN A 3 -17.26 -31.82 53.04
N THR A 4 -16.76 -31.21 51.97
CA THR A 4 -15.32 -31.23 51.68
C THR A 4 -14.85 -29.89 51.12
N ARG A 5 -13.80 -29.35 51.75
CA ARG A 5 -13.20 -28.03 51.51
C ARG A 5 -12.23 -28.01 50.32
N MET A 6 -11.94 -26.79 49.84
CA MET A 6 -11.06 -26.37 48.74
C MET A 6 -9.72 -27.10 48.60
N ARG A 7 -9.22 -27.21 47.36
CA ARG A 7 -7.79 -27.15 47.03
C ARG A 7 -7.55 -26.27 45.81
N SER A 8 -6.75 -25.23 46.02
CA SER A 8 -6.25 -24.30 45.01
C SER A 8 -5.38 -25.03 43.99
N VAL A 9 -5.55 -24.74 42.70
CA VAL A 9 -4.56 -25.06 41.67
C VAL A 9 -4.11 -23.75 41.05
N VAL A 10 -2.88 -23.37 41.36
CA VAL A 10 -2.13 -22.31 40.68
C VAL A 10 -1.29 -22.99 39.59
N VAL A 11 -0.96 -22.21 38.57
CA VAL A 11 0.17 -22.36 37.63
C VAL A 11 -0.17 -22.99 36.29
N GLY A 12 -0.12 -22.12 35.29
CA GLY A 12 -0.04 -22.49 33.88
C GLY A 12 -0.10 -21.25 33.01
N SER A 13 0.78 -20.27 33.25
CA SER A 13 1.00 -19.19 32.29
C SER A 13 1.50 -19.83 30.99
N LEU A 14 0.59 -20.09 30.06
CA LEU A 14 0.93 -20.45 28.69
C LEU A 14 1.46 -19.18 28.03
N LEU A 15 2.79 -19.03 28.08
CA LEU A 15 3.48 -18.15 27.15
C LEU A 15 3.35 -18.81 25.77
N VAL A 16 2.25 -18.52 25.08
CA VAL A 16 2.14 -18.78 23.65
C VAL A 16 3.14 -17.83 23.01
N VAL A 17 4.35 -18.34 22.75
CA VAL A 17 5.24 -17.73 21.77
C VAL A 17 4.51 -17.87 20.45
N ALA A 18 3.75 -16.84 20.10
CA ALA A 18 3.34 -16.64 18.72
C ALA A 18 4.65 -16.65 17.94
N ALA A 19 4.86 -17.72 17.16
CA ALA A 19 5.85 -17.72 16.12
C ALA A 19 5.47 -16.57 15.20
N VAL A 20 6.03 -15.39 15.46
CA VAL A 20 6.19 -14.33 14.48
C VAL A 20 7.21 -14.85 13.48
N GLY A 21 6.78 -15.84 12.68
CA GLY A 21 7.37 -16.00 11.37
C GLY A 21 7.28 -14.63 10.70
N PRO A 22 8.33 -14.16 10.03
CA PRO A 22 8.21 -12.93 9.27
C PRO A 22 7.08 -13.14 8.26
N LEU A 23 5.91 -12.56 8.54
CA LEU A 23 4.96 -12.32 7.48
C LEU A 23 5.71 -11.37 6.55
N THR A 24 6.22 -11.92 5.45
CA THR A 24 6.60 -11.13 4.29
C THR A 24 5.30 -10.54 3.78
N ALA A 25 4.86 -9.46 4.42
CA ALA A 25 3.78 -8.63 3.96
C ALA A 25 4.34 -7.89 2.76
N ASN A 26 4.25 -8.51 1.59
CA ASN A 26 4.27 -7.76 0.35
C ASN A 26 3.07 -6.82 0.45
N ALA A 27 3.33 -5.54 0.72
CA ALA A 27 2.28 -4.56 0.95
C ALA A 27 1.43 -4.50 -0.32
N ALA A 28 0.14 -4.79 -0.20
CA ALA A 28 -0.79 -4.61 -1.31
C ALA A 28 -0.75 -3.14 -1.79
N PRO A 29 -1.11 -2.87 -3.06
CA PRO A 29 -1.22 -1.51 -3.57
C PRO A 29 -2.00 -0.60 -2.61
N GLN A 30 -1.36 0.47 -2.15
CA GLN A 30 -1.94 1.45 -1.25
C GLN A 30 -2.52 2.61 -2.04
N SER A 31 -3.72 3.07 -1.66
CA SER A 31 -4.27 4.34 -2.18
C SER A 31 -3.58 5.49 -1.47
N VAL A 32 -2.81 6.28 -2.22
CA VAL A 32 -2.04 7.41 -1.72
C VAL A 32 -2.81 8.71 -1.90
N CYS A 33 -3.36 8.91 -3.09
CA CYS A 33 -4.26 10.00 -3.42
C CYS A 33 -5.58 9.40 -3.91
N SER A 34 -6.70 9.94 -3.44
CA SER A 34 -8.05 9.39 -3.74
C SER A 34 -8.95 10.40 -4.47
N ALA A 35 -8.36 11.46 -5.04
CA ALA A 35 -9.04 12.69 -5.42
C ALA A 35 -9.80 13.35 -4.23
N GLY A 36 -10.33 14.56 -4.41
CA GLY A 36 -11.01 15.32 -3.36
C GLY A 36 -10.23 16.54 -2.87
N ALA A 37 -10.02 16.70 -1.57
CA ALA A 37 -9.28 17.87 -1.06
C ALA A 37 -7.78 17.78 -1.40
N ALA A 38 -7.18 18.91 -1.81
CA ALA A 38 -5.73 18.98 -1.95
C ALA A 38 -5.08 19.00 -0.56
N GLY A 39 -3.96 18.30 -0.38
CA GLY A 39 -3.32 18.18 0.92
C GLY A 39 -2.33 17.03 1.00
N ASP A 40 -2.12 16.54 2.23
CA ASP A 40 -1.33 15.35 2.48
C ASP A 40 -2.09 14.09 2.06
N GLY A 41 -1.41 13.21 1.30
CA GLY A 41 -1.88 11.87 1.00
C GLY A 41 -1.62 10.87 2.11
N ALA A 42 -1.89 9.60 1.85
CA ALA A 42 -1.52 8.53 2.76
C ALA A 42 0.01 8.44 2.91
N VAL A 43 0.46 8.19 4.15
CA VAL A 43 1.90 8.02 4.45
C VAL A 43 2.39 6.73 3.81
N ILE A 44 3.46 6.84 3.04
CA ILE A 44 4.21 5.68 2.57
C ILE A 44 5.22 5.33 3.67
N ALA A 45 4.94 4.25 4.40
CA ALA A 45 5.77 3.80 5.50
C ALA A 45 7.12 3.25 5.01
N ALA A 46 8.17 3.46 5.81
CA ALA A 46 9.42 2.74 5.62
C ALA A 46 9.27 1.28 6.03
N GLY A 47 10.06 0.40 5.42
CA GLY A 47 10.08 -1.01 5.78
C GLY A 47 11.30 -1.77 5.25
N ALA A 48 11.13 -3.08 5.13
CA ALA A 48 12.16 -3.96 4.59
C ALA A 48 12.29 -3.85 3.05
N ASN A 49 11.27 -3.32 2.37
CA ASN A 49 11.20 -3.20 0.91
C ASN A 49 11.96 -1.96 0.40
N PHE A 50 11.61 -1.40 -0.75
CA PHE A 50 12.39 -0.34 -1.40
C PHE A 50 12.42 0.94 -0.56
N VAL A 51 11.30 1.30 0.09
CA VAL A 51 11.19 2.54 0.86
C VAL A 51 11.92 2.42 2.22
N LYS A 52 12.96 3.24 2.40
CA LYS A 52 13.80 3.24 3.62
C LYS A 52 13.49 4.35 4.63
N ALA A 53 12.88 5.43 4.17
CA ALA A 53 12.43 6.53 5.01
C ALA A 53 10.95 6.80 4.71
N ALA A 54 10.14 6.91 5.76
CA ALA A 54 8.72 7.16 5.60
C ALA A 54 8.51 8.58 5.06
N PHE A 55 7.54 8.77 4.17
CA PHE A 55 7.24 10.08 3.61
C PHE A 55 5.76 10.25 3.33
N THR A 56 5.34 11.51 3.31
CA THR A 56 3.95 11.90 3.04
C THR A 56 3.91 12.69 1.74
N PRO A 57 3.42 12.09 0.63
CA PRO A 57 3.29 12.80 -0.63
C PRO A 57 2.15 13.82 -0.57
N LYS A 58 2.31 14.92 -1.32
CA LYS A 58 1.25 15.92 -1.49
C LYS A 58 0.34 15.52 -2.66
N CYS A 59 -0.96 15.49 -2.41
CA CYS A 59 -1.99 15.17 -3.39
C CYS A 59 -2.71 16.44 -3.84
N SER A 60 -2.91 16.55 -5.15
CA SER A 60 -3.81 17.56 -5.72
C SER A 60 -5.24 17.04 -5.76
N THR A 61 -6.22 17.95 -5.77
CA THR A 61 -7.66 17.67 -5.73
C THR A 61 -8.13 16.62 -6.74
N ASN A 62 -7.47 16.53 -7.89
CA ASN A 62 -7.94 15.69 -8.99
C ASN A 62 -7.11 14.41 -9.19
N VAL A 63 -6.09 14.17 -8.36
CA VAL A 63 -5.17 13.06 -8.55
C VAL A 63 -5.66 11.84 -7.80
N VAL A 64 -5.75 10.72 -8.50
CA VAL A 64 -5.82 9.39 -7.89
C VAL A 64 -4.47 8.72 -8.12
N LEU A 65 -3.84 8.25 -7.05
CA LEU A 65 -2.52 7.63 -7.10
C LEU A 65 -2.52 6.40 -6.20
N TYR A 66 -2.04 5.30 -6.77
CA TYR A 66 -1.71 4.09 -6.03
C TYR A 66 -0.21 3.89 -6.05
N ALA A 67 0.32 3.40 -4.93
CA ALA A 67 1.71 3.02 -4.80
C ALA A 67 1.82 1.56 -4.36
N ASP A 68 2.91 0.91 -4.71
CA ASP A 68 3.20 -0.46 -4.31
C ASP A 68 4.69 -0.60 -4.02
N ASP A 69 5.02 -0.81 -2.75
CA ASP A 69 6.37 -1.11 -2.28
C ASP A 69 6.58 -2.63 -2.28
N ALA A 70 6.70 -3.18 -3.50
CA ALA A 70 6.54 -4.59 -3.79
C ALA A 70 7.71 -5.46 -3.29
N SER A 71 8.94 -4.93 -3.30
CA SER A 71 10.14 -5.65 -2.83
C SER A 71 11.27 -4.69 -2.50
N ALA A 72 12.39 -5.21 -1.98
CA ALA A 72 13.62 -4.45 -1.73
C ALA A 72 14.17 -3.68 -2.95
N PHE A 73 13.78 -4.05 -4.16
CA PHE A 73 14.28 -3.47 -5.42
C PHE A 73 13.20 -2.79 -6.26
N LEU A 74 11.93 -2.90 -5.85
CA LEU A 74 10.81 -2.47 -6.67
C LEU A 74 9.80 -1.67 -5.87
N PHE A 75 9.71 -0.39 -6.20
CA PHE A 75 8.62 0.51 -5.87
C PHE A 75 7.94 0.94 -7.15
N ARG A 76 6.61 0.92 -7.18
CA ARG A 76 5.80 1.27 -8.35
C ARG A 76 4.73 2.27 -7.97
N VAL A 77 4.35 3.09 -8.94
CA VAL A 77 3.22 4.01 -8.83
C VAL A 77 2.37 3.98 -10.09
N GLY A 78 1.07 4.13 -9.91
CA GLY A 78 0.11 4.35 -10.98
C GLY A 78 -0.77 5.53 -10.62
N ALA A 79 -0.97 6.45 -11.56
CA ALA A 79 -1.70 7.67 -11.31
C ALA A 79 -2.60 8.06 -12.48
N VAL A 80 -3.73 8.68 -12.14
CA VAL A 80 -4.62 9.34 -13.09
C VAL A 80 -5.09 10.67 -12.53
N SER A 81 -5.69 11.46 -13.42
CA SER A 81 -6.50 12.60 -13.03
C SER A 81 -7.98 12.28 -13.27
N VAL A 82 -8.86 12.58 -12.30
CA VAL A 82 -10.33 12.49 -12.48
C VAL A 82 -10.90 13.55 -13.43
N LYS A 83 -10.02 14.36 -14.03
CA LYS A 83 -10.31 15.27 -15.14
C LYS A 83 -9.58 14.89 -16.43
N GLY A 84 -8.73 13.86 -16.37
CA GLY A 84 -7.89 13.42 -17.48
C GLY A 84 -8.49 12.26 -18.24
N THR A 85 -7.80 11.90 -19.32
CA THR A 85 -8.16 10.79 -20.22
C THR A 85 -7.07 9.72 -20.32
N ASN A 86 -5.90 9.97 -19.72
CA ASN A 86 -4.73 9.09 -19.81
C ASN A 86 -4.31 8.64 -18.42
N LYS A 87 -3.76 7.43 -18.37
CA LYS A 87 -3.13 6.87 -17.17
C LYS A 87 -1.62 6.95 -17.26
N PHE A 88 -0.98 7.13 -16.11
CA PHE A 88 0.47 7.30 -16.00
C PHE A 88 1.03 6.30 -15.00
N ALA A 89 2.29 5.92 -15.21
CA ALA A 89 2.99 5.00 -14.32
C ALA A 89 4.47 5.33 -14.20
N GLY A 90 5.07 4.88 -13.11
CA GLY A 90 6.49 4.99 -12.85
C GLY A 90 6.97 3.91 -11.89
N SER A 91 8.28 3.66 -11.87
CA SER A 91 8.88 2.64 -11.01
C SER A 91 10.30 3.00 -10.60
N SER A 92 10.80 2.35 -9.56
CA SER A 92 12.20 2.48 -9.11
C SER A 92 13.20 1.76 -10.01
N VAL A 93 12.76 0.87 -10.91
CA VAL A 93 13.66 0.18 -11.86
C VAL A 93 14.12 1.11 -12.99
N GLY A 94 13.57 2.32 -13.05
CA GLY A 94 13.91 3.33 -14.05
C GLY A 94 12.82 3.51 -15.10
N GLY A 95 13.17 4.24 -16.16
CA GLY A 95 12.19 4.79 -17.10
C GLY A 95 11.52 6.03 -16.52
N ALA A 96 11.40 7.08 -17.31
CA ALA A 96 10.67 8.27 -16.88
C ALA A 96 9.21 7.91 -16.53
N VAL A 97 8.56 8.72 -15.70
CA VAL A 97 7.11 8.63 -15.52
C VAL A 97 6.45 8.80 -16.90
N GLY A 98 5.75 7.77 -17.35
CA GLY A 98 5.29 7.63 -18.72
C GLY A 98 3.77 7.59 -18.82
N ASN A 99 3.26 7.93 -20.02
CA ASN A 99 1.87 7.72 -20.37
C ASN A 99 1.66 6.25 -20.76
N MET A 100 0.77 5.56 -20.04
CA MET A 100 0.44 4.14 -20.23
C MET A 100 -0.80 3.94 -21.14
N GLY A 101 -1.17 4.96 -21.88
CA GLY A 101 -2.31 5.00 -22.77
C GLY A 101 -3.57 5.61 -22.14
N ALA A 102 -4.65 5.54 -22.90
CA ALA A 102 -5.94 6.05 -22.48
C ALA A 102 -6.50 5.26 -21.27
N CYS A 103 -7.29 5.94 -20.47
CA CYS A 103 -8.14 5.36 -19.45
C CYS A 103 -9.28 4.57 -20.11
N SER A 104 -9.70 3.49 -19.47
CA SER A 104 -10.87 2.72 -19.87
C SER A 104 -12.15 3.52 -19.63
N ASN A 105 -12.17 4.38 -18.61
CA ASN A 105 -13.25 5.32 -18.35
C ASN A 105 -12.82 6.76 -18.66
N THR A 106 -13.77 7.61 -19.05
CA THR A 106 -13.52 9.05 -19.32
C THR A 106 -14.56 9.90 -18.60
N PRO A 107 -14.15 10.72 -17.60
CA PRO A 107 -12.78 10.87 -17.11
C PRO A 107 -12.26 9.60 -16.40
N CYS A 108 -10.94 9.52 -16.24
CA CYS A 108 -10.31 8.39 -15.56
C CYS A 108 -10.80 8.20 -14.12
N ASP A 109 -10.73 6.97 -13.63
CA ASP A 109 -11.08 6.62 -12.26
C ASP A 109 -9.96 5.85 -11.51
N SER A 110 -10.28 5.32 -10.33
CA SER A 110 -9.33 4.54 -9.52
C SER A 110 -8.91 3.21 -10.14
N ALA A 111 -9.76 2.58 -10.96
CA ALA A 111 -9.42 1.36 -11.67
C ALA A 111 -8.34 1.64 -12.73
N ASP A 112 -8.41 2.79 -13.39
CA ASP A 112 -7.41 3.24 -14.35
C ASP A 112 -6.04 3.51 -13.69
N ALA A 113 -6.01 4.08 -12.48
CA ALA A 113 -4.76 4.25 -11.73
C ALA A 113 -4.14 2.90 -11.33
N THR A 114 -4.97 1.95 -10.93
CA THR A 114 -4.52 0.58 -10.63
C THR A 114 -3.99 -0.12 -11.89
N ALA A 115 -4.66 0.06 -13.03
CA ALA A 115 -4.17 -0.43 -14.31
C ALA A 115 -2.82 0.18 -14.70
N GLY A 116 -2.63 1.48 -14.44
CA GLY A 116 -1.34 2.16 -14.60
C GLY A 116 -0.25 1.53 -13.73
N LEU A 117 -0.53 1.32 -12.45
CA LEU A 117 0.40 0.68 -11.49
C LEU A 117 0.83 -0.71 -11.97
N ASN A 118 -0.12 -1.51 -12.44
CA ASN A 118 0.15 -2.87 -12.93
C ASN A 118 0.96 -2.88 -14.23
N ALA A 119 0.86 -1.81 -15.02
CA ALA A 119 1.64 -1.63 -16.25
C ALA A 119 3.01 -0.97 -16.00
N ALA A 120 3.31 -0.54 -14.77
CA ALA A 120 4.59 0.05 -14.43
C ALA A 120 5.73 -0.95 -14.65
N PRO A 121 6.90 -0.52 -15.17
CA PRO A 121 8.05 -1.39 -15.36
C PRO A 121 8.46 -2.13 -14.09
N SER A 122 8.99 -3.34 -14.25
CA SER A 122 9.45 -4.20 -13.14
C SER A 122 10.86 -4.78 -13.32
N SER A 123 11.52 -4.49 -14.44
CA SER A 123 12.87 -4.95 -14.78
C SER A 123 13.50 -4.08 -15.85
#